data_AF-A0A845JYU8-F1
#
_entry.id   AF-A0A845JYU8-F1
#
_cell.length_a   1.000
_cell.length_b   1.000
_cell.length_c   1.000
_cell.angle_alpha   90.00
_cell.angle_beta   90.00
_cell.angle_gamma   90.00
#
_symmetry.space_group_name_H-M   'P 1'
#
loop_
_entity.id
_entity.type
_entity.pdbx_description
1 polymer ?
#
loop_
_entity_poly.entity_id
_entity_poly.type
_entity_poly.pdbx_seq_one_letter_code
_entity_poly.pdbx_strand_id
1 'polypeptide(L)'
;MPAIKLIIYFLAAAVIGSFAVHNMTSVEVNYYDFQLNLKTLELPLVTVVMIPLGAGLLGAWFMWLSSWVKMRLVIRKQNKTISSMEEELEKLRNTPQLPAQIESSTDS
;
A
#
# COMPACT_ATOMS: atom_id res chain seq x y z
N MET A 1 -28.32 -11.56 -4.52
CA MET A 1 -29.36 -10.72 -5.17
C MET A 1 -28.80 -9.32 -5.41
N PRO A 2 -28.46 -8.95 -6.66
CA PRO A 2 -27.83 -7.67 -6.98
C PRO A 2 -28.70 -6.45 -6.62
N ALA A 3 -30.02 -6.59 -6.70
CA ALA A 3 -30.97 -5.52 -6.34
C ALA A 3 -30.88 -5.08 -4.87
N ILE A 4 -30.68 -6.03 -3.93
CA ILE A 4 -30.56 -5.71 -2.50
C ILE A 4 -29.28 -4.90 -2.23
N LYS A 5 -28.16 -5.26 -2.87
CA LYS A 5 -26.91 -4.49 -2.76
C LYS A 5 -27.09 -3.06 -3.26
N LEU A 6 -27.78 -2.90 -4.39
CA LEU A 6 -28.07 -1.61 -4.98
C LEU A 6 -28.93 -0.74 -4.04
N ILE A 7 -29.99 -1.31 -3.46
CA ILE A 7 -30.83 -0.61 -2.46
C ILE A 7 -30.00 -0.16 -1.25
N ILE A 8 -29.14 -1.03 -0.72
CA ILE A 8 -28.25 -0.69 0.40
C ILE A 8 -27.32 0.46 0.02
N TYR A 9 -26.74 0.46 -1.19
CA TYR A 9 -25.90 1.57 -1.64
C TYR A 9 -26.66 2.89 -1.75
N PHE A 10 -27.88 2.88 -2.29
CA PHE A 10 -28.71 4.09 -2.33
C PHE A 10 -29.06 4.60 -0.94
N LEU A 11 -29.40 3.70 -0.01
CA LEU A 11 -29.74 4.05 1.36
C LEU A 11 -28.52 4.62 2.10
N ALA A 12 -27.35 4.01 1.93
CA ALA A 12 -26.09 4.52 2.45
C ALA A 12 -25.75 5.91 1.87
N ALA A 13 -25.90 6.10 0.56
CA ALA A 13 -25.67 7.39 -0.10
C ALA A 13 -26.62 8.47 0.42
N ALA A 14 -27.90 8.14 0.65
CA ALA A 14 -28.87 9.04 1.21
C ALA A 14 -28.51 9.46 2.65
N VAL A 15 -28.07 8.52 3.49
CA VAL A 15 -27.61 8.81 4.86
C VAL A 15 -26.39 9.72 4.85
N ILE A 16 -25.39 9.41 4.03
CA ILE A 16 -24.17 10.24 3.90
C ILE A 16 -24.51 11.64 3.39
N GLY A 17 -25.38 11.73 2.38
CA GLY A 17 -25.84 13.01 1.84
C GLY A 17 -26.60 13.85 2.86
N SER A 18 -27.52 13.23 3.61
CA SER A 18 -28.27 13.90 4.68
C SER A 18 -27.34 14.39 5.79
N PHE A 19 -26.37 13.58 6.19
CA PHE A 19 -25.35 13.99 7.17
C PHE A 19 -24.53 15.18 6.66
N ALA A 20 -24.11 15.17 5.40
CA ALA A 20 -23.35 16.27 4.81
C ALA A 20 -24.14 17.58 4.79
N VAL A 21 -25.42 17.53 4.37
CA VAL A 21 -26.31 18.70 4.35
C VAL A 21 -26.58 19.21 5.77
N HIS A 22 -26.80 18.32 6.74
CA HIS A 22 -27.04 18.72 8.13
C HIS A 22 -25.81 19.36 8.77
N ASN A 23 -24.61 18.94 8.38
CA ASN A 23 -23.34 19.48 8.85
C ASN A 23 -22.80 20.61 7.94
N MET A 24 -23.64 21.25 7.13
CA MET A 24 -23.28 22.46 6.38
C MET A 24 -23.22 23.72 7.24
N THR A 25 -23.55 23.63 8.53
CA THR A 25 -23.41 24.74 9.46
C THR A 25 -22.01 25.33 9.39
N SER A 26 -21.94 26.65 9.22
CA SER A 26 -20.68 27.39 9.13
C SER A 26 -19.98 27.38 10.48
N VAL A 27 -18.69 27.09 10.48
CA VAL A 27 -17.78 27.22 11.62
C VAL A 27 -16.64 28.15 11.26
N GLU A 28 -16.26 28.99 12.21
CA GLU A 28 -15.12 29.90 12.08
C GLU A 28 -13.82 29.15 12.36
N VAL A 29 -12.96 29.09 11.35
CA VAL A 29 -11.62 28.53 11.47
C VAL A 29 -10.60 29.66 11.50
N ASN A 30 -9.94 29.81 12.64
CA ASN A 30 -8.85 30.78 12.82
C ASN A 30 -7.52 30.10 12.47
N TYR A 31 -6.78 30.67 11.53
CA TYR A 31 -5.48 30.18 11.12
C TYR A 31 -4.48 31.34 10.93
N TYR A 32 -3.19 31.01 11.03
CA TYR A 32 -2.13 31.96 10.72
C TYR A 32 -1.67 31.75 9.28
N ASP A 33 -1.65 32.84 8.51
CA ASP A 33 -1.03 32.83 7.18
C ASP A 33 0.51 32.82 7.29
N PHE A 34 1.22 32.64 6.18
CA PHE A 34 2.70 32.61 6.12
C PHE A 34 3.36 33.89 6.66
N GLN A 35 2.63 35.01 6.67
CA GLN A 35 3.07 36.28 7.25
C GLN A 35 2.67 36.44 8.74
N LEU A 36 2.26 35.36 9.42
CA LEU A 36 1.83 35.34 10.82
C LEU A 36 0.64 36.25 11.14
N ASN A 37 -0.15 36.60 10.13
CA ASN A 37 -1.40 37.33 10.31
C ASN A 37 -2.52 36.35 10.64
N LEU A 38 -3.28 36.65 11.70
CA LEU A 38 -4.47 35.88 12.06
C LEU A 38 -5.56 36.13 10.99
N LYS A 39 -6.04 35.05 10.39
CA LYS A 39 -7.13 35.05 9.42
C LYS A 39 -8.24 34.13 9.91
N THR A 40 -9.47 34.58 9.71
CA THR A 40 -10.67 33.81 10.02
C THR A 40 -11.30 33.41 8.70
N LEU A 41 -11.59 32.13 8.56
CA LEU A 41 -12.27 31.57 7.39
C LEU A 41 -13.51 30.84 7.86
N GLU A 42 -14.65 31.20 7.29
CA GLU A 42 -15.91 30.50 7.52
C GLU A 42 -16.00 29.31 6.57
N LEU A 43 -16.05 28.11 7.12
CA LEU A 43 -16.17 26.87 6.37
C LEU A 43 -17.27 26.00 6.96
N PRO A 44 -17.98 25.21 6.14
CA PRO A 44 -18.91 24.20 6.66
C PRO A 44 -18.21 23.19 7.56
N LEU A 45 -18.82 22.82 8.69
CA LEU A 45 -18.24 21.84 9.63
C LEU A 45 -17.81 20.53 8.94
N VAL A 46 -18.61 20.06 7.98
CA VAL A 46 -18.29 18.87 7.20
C VAL A 46 -16.94 18.96 6.48
N THR A 47 -16.53 20.11 5.95
CA THR A 47 -15.25 20.23 5.24
C THR A 47 -14.08 20.20 6.21
N VAL A 48 -14.22 20.90 7.35
CA VAL A 48 -13.20 20.95 8.40
C VAL A 48 -12.89 19.57 8.97
N VAL A 49 -13.89 18.69 9.08
CA VAL A 49 -13.72 17.32 9.57
C VAL A 49 -13.26 16.37 8.46
N MET A 50 -13.81 16.49 7.25
CA MET A 50 -13.52 15.55 6.15
C MET A 50 -12.12 15.72 5.58
N ILE A 51 -11.56 16.93 5.56
CA ILE A 51 -10.19 17.19 5.07
C ILE A 51 -9.14 16.38 5.85
N PRO A 52 -9.02 16.50 7.18
CA PRO A 52 -8.01 15.73 7.93
C PRO A 52 -8.29 14.23 7.90
N LEU A 53 -9.56 13.81 7.90
CA LEU A 53 -9.93 12.41 7.79
C LEU A 53 -9.51 11.83 6.43
N GLY A 54 -9.80 12.53 5.34
CA GLY A 54 -9.39 12.18 3.99
C GLY A 54 -7.88 12.19 3.83
N ALA A 55 -7.19 13.20 4.37
CA ALA A 55 -5.73 13.28 4.36
C ALA A 55 -5.08 12.11 5.09
N GLY A 56 -5.61 11.71 6.25
CA GLY A 56 -5.14 10.55 7.01
C GLY A 56 -5.32 9.25 6.22
N LEU A 57 -6.49 9.06 5.61
CA LEU A 57 -6.76 7.88 4.78
C LEU A 57 -5.85 7.82 3.55
N LEU A 58 -5.65 8.94 2.86
CA LEU A 58 -4.73 9.05 1.72
C LEU A 58 -3.30 8.74 2.17
N GLY A 59 -2.86 9.28 3.31
CA GLY A 59 -1.55 8.98 3.88
C GLY A 59 -1.35 7.49 4.13
N ALA A 60 -2.32 6.84 4.78
CA ALA A 60 -2.30 5.39 5.01
C ALA A 60 -2.26 4.60 3.69
N TRP A 61 -3.04 5.02 2.69
CA TRP A 61 -3.03 4.42 1.36
C TRP A 61 -1.66 4.51 0.69
N PHE A 62 -0.99 5.67 0.75
CA PHE A 62 0.36 5.83 0.20
C PHE A 62 1.38 4.95 0.91
N MET A 63 1.31 4.81 2.23
CA MET A 63 2.19 3.91 2.98
C MET A 63 1.99 2.45 2.56
N TRP A 64 0.73 2.02 2.44
CA TRP A 64 0.40 0.67 1.97
C TRP A 64 0.91 0.43 0.54
N LEU A 65 0.65 1.37 -0.38
CA LEU A 65 1.08 1.29 -1.77
C LEU A 65 2.61 1.20 -1.87
N SER A 66 3.34 2.02 -1.10
CA SER A 66 4.80 1.99 -1.07
C SER A 66 5.34 0.63 -0.61
N SER A 67 4.71 0.03 0.40
CA SER A 67 5.08 -1.28 0.94
C SER A 67 4.82 -2.39 -0.09
N TRP A 68 3.68 -2.32 -0.78
CA TRP A 68 3.33 -3.23 -1.86
C TRP A 68 4.32 -3.18 -3.02
N VAL A 69 4.74 -1.98 -3.44
CA VAL A 69 5.77 -1.80 -4.48
C VAL A 69 7.11 -2.40 -4.04
N LYS A 70 7.55 -2.12 -2.80
CA LYS A 70 8.79 -2.71 -2.27
C LYS A 70 8.75 -4.23 -2.28
N MET A 71 7.64 -4.83 -1.82
CA MET A 71 7.45 -6.27 -1.83
C MET A 71 7.56 -6.86 -3.24
N ARG A 72 6.89 -6.26 -4.24
CA ARG A 72 7.00 -6.71 -5.64
C ARG A 72 8.42 -6.63 -6.19
N LEU A 73 9.18 -5.59 -5.82
CA LEU A 73 10.58 -5.47 -6.23
C LEU A 73 11.45 -6.57 -5.59
N VAL A 74 11.22 -6.91 -4.32
CA VAL A 74 11.93 -7.99 -3.62
C VAL A 74 11.64 -9.34 -4.30
N ILE A 75 10.37 -9.66 -4.58
CA ILE A 75 9.98 -10.90 -5.28
C ILE A 75 10.67 -10.98 -6.65
N ARG A 76 10.69 -9.86 -7.39
CA ARG A 76 11.36 -9.82 -8.70
C ARG A 76 12.86 -10.07 -8.60
N LYS A 77 13.53 -9.56 -7.55
CA LYS A 77 14.95 -9.84 -7.30
C LYS A 77 15.17 -11.31 -6.95
N GLN A 78 14.39 -11.86 -6.02
CA GLN A 78 14.49 -13.26 -5.61
C GLN A 78 14.29 -14.22 -6.77
N ASN A 79 13.30 -13.98 -7.64
CA ASN A 79 13.07 -14.83 -8.82
C ASN A 79 14.25 -14.83 -9.79
N LYS A 80 14.92 -13.67 -9.97
CA LYS A 80 16.14 -13.61 -10.80
C LYS A 80 17.28 -14.41 -10.19
N THR A 81 17.46 -14.33 -8.87
CA THR A 81 18.50 -15.07 -8.16
C THR A 81 18.23 -16.58 -8.18
N ILE A 82 16.98 -17.00 -8.04
CA ILE A 82 16.60 -18.43 -8.18
C ILE A 82 16.94 -18.92 -9.58
N SER A 83 16.51 -18.19 -10.62
CA SER A 83 16.78 -18.56 -12.00
C SER A 83 18.28 -18.65 -12.32
N SER A 84 19.12 -17.76 -11.77
CA SER A 84 20.56 -17.86 -11.98
C SER A 84 21.18 -19.06 -11.25
N MET A 85 20.74 -19.35 -10.01
CA MET A 85 21.21 -20.54 -9.27
C MET A 85 20.78 -21.85 -9.94
N GLU A 86 19.57 -21.90 -10.50
CA GLU A 86 19.09 -23.05 -11.27
C GLU A 86 19.94 -23.29 -12.53
N GLU A 87 20.31 -22.22 -13.25
CA GLU A 87 21.18 -22.29 -14.41
C GLU A 87 22.60 -22.77 -14.05
N GLU A 88 23.14 -22.32 -12.92
CA GLU A 88 24.45 -22.78 -12.42
C GLU A 88 24.42 -24.27 -12.00
N LEU A 89 23.37 -24.71 -11.31
CA LEU A 89 23.17 -26.12 -10.96
C LEU A 89 23.09 -27.00 -12.22
N GLU A 90 22.41 -26.53 -13.26
CA GLU A 90 22.30 -27.25 -14.52
C GLU A 90 23.66 -27.35 -15.24
N LYS A 91 24.45 -26.27 -15.25
CA LYS A 91 25.82 -26.28 -15.80
C LYS A 91 26.75 -27.22 -15.02
N LEU A 92 26.68 -27.22 -13.69
CA LEU A 92 27.45 -28.13 -12.84
C LEU A 92 27.07 -29.59 -13.05
N ARG A 93 25.76 -29.89 -13.20
CA ARG A 93 25.27 -31.24 -13.50
C ARG A 93 25.74 -31.74 -14.87
N ASN A 94 25.81 -30.84 -15.85
CA ASN A 94 26.23 -31.17 -17.22
C ASN A 94 27.75 -31.10 -17.43
N THR A 95 28.52 -30.68 -16.42
CA THR A 95 29.98 -30.79 -16.43
C THR A 95 30.35 -32.24 -16.16
N PRO A 96 31.20 -32.90 -16.99
CA PRO A 96 31.63 -34.26 -16.74
C PRO A 96 32.26 -34.33 -15.34
N GLN A 97 31.63 -35.06 -14.42
CA GLN A 97 32.25 -35.31 -13.13
C GLN A 97 33.51 -36.14 -13.40
N LEU A 98 34.68 -35.51 -13.24
CA LEU A 98 35.93 -36.25 -13.07
C LEU A 98 35.68 -37.26 -11.95
N PRO A 99 35.98 -38.55 -12.15
CA PRO A 99 35.67 -39.58 -11.18
C PRO A 99 36.30 -39.14 -9.87
N ALA A 100 35.47 -39.02 -8.83
CA ALA A 100 35.94 -38.84 -7.47
C ALA A 100 37.00 -39.92 -7.25
N GLN A 101 38.27 -39.50 -7.11
CA GLN A 101 39.27 -40.39 -6.58
C GLN A 101 38.82 -40.69 -5.16
N ILE A 102 38.13 -41.82 -5.04
CA ILE A 102 38.02 -42.56 -3.80
C ILE A 102 39.46 -42.96 -3.51
N GLU A 103 40.20 -42.11 -2.81
CA GLU A 103 41.37 -42.54 -2.07
C GLU A 103 40.85 -43.54 -1.04
N SER A 104 40.81 -44.81 -1.46
CA SER A 104 40.82 -45.93 -0.55
C SER A 104 42.18 -45.90 0.15
N SER A 105 42.26 -45.14 1.23
CA SER A 105 43.21 -45.42 2.30
C SER A 105 42.79 -46.73 2.96
N THR A 106 43.12 -47.83 2.29
CA THR A 106 43.27 -49.13 2.93
C THR A 106 44.49 -49.00 3.82
N ASP A 107 44.27 -48.57 5.06
CA ASP A 107 45.31 -48.53 6.08
C ASP A 107 45.17 -49.79 6.95
N SER A 108 46.17 -50.66 6.78
CA SER A 108 46.70 -51.70 7.69
C SER A 108 45.83 -52.88 8.11
#